data_AF-A0A1J3F9X7-F1
#
_entry.id   AF-A0A1J3F9X7-F1
#
_cell.length_a   1.000
_cell.length_b   1.000
_cell.length_c   1.000
_cell.angle_alpha   90.00
_cell.angle_beta   90.00
_cell.angle_gamma   90.00
#
_symmetry.space_group_name_H-M   'P 1'
#
loop_
_entity.id
_entity.type
_entity.pdbx_description
1 polymer ?
#
loop_
_entity_poly.entity_id
_entity_poly.type
_entity_poly.pdbx_seq_one_letter_code
_entity_poly.pdbx_strand_id
1 'polypeptide(L)'
;QIVRKTERCLNPSFTASGALSETDVAWLPLAGRSKVEPKVKRIRLFTSVMLKHSDKGKSPYGGSRSHRFGVTLVVGILLVSALLFCISGKNQSSEFELRRQISNSVKPELQSHSHPTVEIQNGTNLVWKIPKSPKAVLFIAHGCHRKASHFWDKSPDCPDCTGLPEERLLIRFALARRFAVLTVSSAGTCWSFGKEKVVVQNVIKSWVKKHELERLPLVALGASSGGYFVSAIATDLKFSSIVLMIAEGVFDQISISKQYPPTLFVHMPKDVYRQQKIREFLEGLRMEGVDAAEIECLDLPLSPGFLADRIPGLDPDVSAKLFKLFQEKGFVDEKGYMKRDGRRTPWKQALSGYKISLEESLVTPVEEELNLAFAYHEMTSLQSEQIFNWFESHMS
;
A
#
# COMPACT_ATOMS: atom_id res chain seq x y z
N GLN A 1 58.82 24.77 41.98
CA GLN A 1 57.55 24.24 41.44
C GLN A 1 57.52 24.50 39.94
N ILE A 2 57.61 23.42 39.17
CA ILE A 2 57.16 23.17 37.80
C ILE A 2 57.46 24.25 36.71
N VAL A 3 58.55 23.93 36.02
CA VAL A 3 59.04 24.22 34.66
C VAL A 3 58.00 24.71 33.62
N ARG A 4 58.32 25.85 32.98
CA ARG A 4 57.97 26.22 31.59
C ARG A 4 59.22 26.10 30.72
N LYS A 5 59.11 25.44 29.56
CA LYS A 5 60.00 25.59 28.39
C LYS A 5 59.31 24.93 27.18
N THR A 6 58.87 25.73 26.19
CA THR A 6 59.51 26.03 24.87
C THR A 6 59.12 25.04 23.78
N GLU A 7 58.38 25.51 22.76
CA GLU A 7 58.82 25.64 21.34
C GLU A 7 58.77 24.30 20.57
N ARG A 8 58.49 24.16 19.27
CA ARG A 8 58.48 25.08 18.14
C ARG A 8 57.72 24.41 16.98
N CYS A 9 57.27 25.24 16.05
CA CYS A 9 56.64 24.97 14.75
C CYS A 9 57.33 23.93 13.87
N LEU A 10 56.57 23.31 12.95
CA LEU A 10 56.81 23.33 11.49
C LEU A 10 55.64 22.65 10.72
N ASN A 11 54.95 23.47 9.92
CA ASN A 11 54.16 23.12 8.72
C ASN A 11 55.15 22.88 7.53
N PRO A 12 54.78 22.50 6.27
CA PRO A 12 53.45 22.48 5.62
C PRO A 12 53.16 21.33 4.59
N SER A 13 51.95 21.42 4.01
CA SER A 13 51.55 21.16 2.61
C SER A 13 51.39 19.72 2.11
N PHE A 14 50.17 19.35 1.71
CA PHE A 14 49.80 19.12 0.30
C PHE A 14 48.27 19.19 0.13
N THR A 15 47.84 19.95 -0.86
CA THR A 15 46.46 20.04 -1.36
C THR A 15 46.16 18.86 -2.27
N ALA A 16 44.96 18.27 -2.16
CA ALA A 16 44.33 17.53 -3.25
C ALA A 16 42.80 17.58 -3.12
N SER A 17 42.22 18.41 -3.96
CA SER A 17 40.86 18.32 -4.50
C SER A 17 40.60 16.95 -5.13
N GLY A 18 39.38 16.43 -5.00
CA GLY A 18 38.96 15.27 -5.78
C GLY A 18 37.62 14.69 -5.33
N ALA A 19 36.53 15.31 -5.79
CA ALA A 19 35.24 14.64 -5.88
C ALA A 19 35.39 13.39 -6.75
N LEU A 20 34.90 12.24 -6.28
CA LEU A 20 34.73 11.05 -7.10
C LEU A 20 33.26 10.62 -7.07
N SER A 21 32.70 10.72 -8.27
CA SER A 21 31.42 10.24 -8.74
C SER A 21 31.33 8.72 -8.65
N GLU A 22 30.19 8.23 -8.16
CA GLU A 22 29.76 6.84 -8.34
C GLU A 22 29.20 6.66 -9.75
N THR A 23 30.03 6.18 -10.67
CA THR A 23 29.62 5.42 -11.85
C THR A 23 30.73 4.41 -12.12
N ASP A 24 30.39 3.12 -12.03
CA ASP A 24 30.86 2.03 -12.91
C ASP A 24 30.79 0.67 -12.20
N VAL A 25 29.63 0.01 -12.30
CA VAL A 25 29.58 -1.45 -12.27
C VAL A 25 29.19 -1.90 -13.68
N ALA A 26 30.21 -2.11 -14.49
CA ALA A 26 30.11 -2.67 -15.83
C ALA A 26 29.82 -4.17 -15.75
N TRP A 27 28.65 -4.59 -16.26
CA TRP A 27 28.39 -5.97 -16.62
C TRP A 27 28.91 -6.23 -18.04
N LEU A 28 29.87 -7.16 -18.18
CA LEU A 28 30.27 -7.70 -19.48
C LEU A 28 29.36 -8.89 -19.87
N PRO A 29 29.00 -9.04 -21.16
CA PRO A 29 28.01 -10.01 -21.62
C PRO A 29 28.65 -11.34 -22.05
N LEU A 30 27.95 -12.45 -21.79
CA LEU A 30 28.18 -13.72 -22.48
C LEU A 30 26.99 -14.03 -23.42
N ALA A 31 27.32 -14.09 -24.71
CA ALA A 31 26.43 -14.48 -25.79
C ALA A 31 26.36 -16.01 -25.92
N GLY A 32 25.19 -16.56 -26.23
CA GLY A 32 25.03 -17.99 -26.54
C GLY A 32 23.60 -18.47 -26.82
N ARG A 33 23.08 -18.11 -28.01
CA ARG A 33 21.97 -18.70 -28.82
C ARG A 33 20.99 -19.71 -28.16
N SER A 34 19.69 -19.47 -28.33
CA SER A 34 18.90 -20.11 -29.40
C SER A 34 17.51 -19.46 -29.54
N LYS A 35 17.12 -19.16 -30.79
CA LYS A 35 15.79 -18.67 -31.17
C LYS A 35 14.91 -19.89 -31.48
N VAL A 36 13.75 -19.97 -30.85
CA VAL A 36 12.64 -20.83 -31.29
C VAL A 36 11.41 -19.95 -31.39
N GLU A 37 10.97 -19.67 -32.62
CA GLU A 37 9.70 -19.01 -32.93
C GLU A 37 8.53 -20.01 -32.84
N PRO A 38 7.39 -19.66 -32.24
CA PRO A 38 6.18 -20.45 -32.38
C PRO A 38 5.36 -19.99 -33.60
N LYS A 39 5.09 -20.95 -34.49
CA LYS A 39 4.19 -20.84 -35.64
C LYS A 39 2.76 -20.53 -35.18
N VAL A 40 2.24 -19.36 -35.53
CA VAL A 40 0.82 -19.01 -35.40
C VAL A 40 0.03 -19.66 -36.54
N LYS A 41 -0.83 -20.64 -36.21
CA LYS A 41 -1.84 -21.17 -37.14
C LYS A 41 -3.01 -20.19 -37.24
N ARG A 42 -3.16 -19.57 -38.42
CA ARG A 42 -4.38 -18.85 -38.84
C ARG A 42 -5.58 -19.82 -38.89
N ILE A 43 -6.61 -19.56 -38.10
CA ILE A 43 -7.94 -20.15 -38.27
C ILE A 43 -8.67 -19.34 -39.35
N ARG A 44 -9.00 -19.99 -40.47
CA ARG A 44 -9.91 -19.48 -41.50
C ARG A 44 -11.34 -19.65 -41.00
N LEU A 45 -12.08 -18.55 -40.82
CA LEU A 45 -13.54 -18.61 -40.76
C LEU A 45 -14.09 -18.74 -42.19
N PHE A 46 -14.88 -19.78 -42.39
CA PHE A 46 -15.64 -20.03 -43.61
C PHE A 46 -16.71 -18.97 -43.81
N THR A 47 -16.72 -18.37 -45.00
CA THR A 47 -17.82 -17.58 -45.56
C THR A 47 -18.70 -18.50 -46.42
N SER A 48 -20.00 -18.53 -46.12
CA SER A 48 -21.11 -18.98 -46.98
C SER A 48 -22.42 -18.85 -46.20
N VAL A 49 -23.57 -18.43 -46.73
CA VAL A 49 -23.94 -18.09 -48.10
C VAL A 49 -25.36 -17.46 -48.08
N MET A 50 -25.65 -16.66 -49.10
CA MET A 50 -26.96 -16.34 -49.69
C MET A 50 -27.98 -15.44 -48.96
N LEU A 51 -27.95 -14.19 -49.44
CA LEU A 51 -29.12 -13.40 -49.80
C LEU A 51 -30.06 -14.19 -50.74
N LYS A 52 -31.36 -14.19 -50.45
CA LYS A 52 -32.41 -14.46 -51.45
C LYS A 52 -33.53 -13.44 -51.29
N HIS A 53 -33.63 -12.55 -52.26
CA HIS A 53 -34.80 -11.71 -52.51
C HIS A 53 -35.87 -12.52 -53.25
N SER A 54 -37.12 -12.37 -52.85
CA SER A 54 -38.26 -12.39 -53.78
C SER A 54 -39.41 -11.56 -53.22
N ASP A 55 -40.17 -10.98 -54.14
CA ASP A 55 -40.89 -9.73 -54.06
C ASP A 55 -42.41 -9.96 -53.95
N LYS A 56 -43.06 -9.04 -53.22
CA LYS A 56 -44.45 -8.52 -53.32
C LYS A 56 -45.69 -9.43 -53.36
N GLY A 57 -46.58 -9.13 -52.39
CA GLY A 57 -48.02 -9.34 -52.48
C GLY A 57 -48.85 -8.46 -51.51
N LYS A 58 -49.13 -7.22 -51.94
CA LYS A 58 -50.27 -6.32 -51.60
C LYS A 58 -50.40 -5.62 -50.22
N SER A 59 -50.49 -4.28 -50.32
CA SER A 59 -50.94 -3.20 -49.38
C SER A 59 -52.47 -3.29 -49.15
N PRO A 60 -53.14 -2.63 -48.15
CA PRO A 60 -52.79 -1.33 -47.56
C PRO A 60 -53.11 -1.11 -46.07
N TYR A 61 -52.53 -0.07 -45.45
CA TYR A 61 -53.21 0.86 -44.52
C TYR A 61 -52.21 1.92 -44.04
N GLY A 62 -52.55 3.19 -44.26
CA GLY A 62 -51.80 4.35 -43.80
C GLY A 62 -51.90 4.55 -42.29
N GLY A 63 -50.84 5.10 -41.68
CA GLY A 63 -50.86 5.53 -40.29
C GLY A 63 -49.48 5.80 -39.69
N SER A 64 -49.15 7.09 -39.56
CA SER A 64 -48.21 7.66 -38.58
C SER A 64 -46.81 7.04 -38.45
N ARG A 65 -45.90 7.43 -39.35
CA ARG A 65 -44.45 7.12 -39.24
C ARG A 65 -43.69 8.14 -38.39
N SER A 66 -44.30 9.27 -38.02
CA SER A 66 -43.67 10.35 -37.25
C SER A 66 -43.66 10.12 -35.73
N HIS A 67 -44.66 9.44 -35.17
CA HIS A 67 -44.71 9.17 -33.72
C HIS A 67 -43.69 8.11 -33.26
N ARG A 68 -43.36 7.13 -34.12
CA ARG A 68 -42.42 6.05 -33.74
C ARG A 68 -40.98 6.52 -33.61
N PHE A 69 -40.55 7.50 -34.40
CA PHE A 69 -39.21 8.10 -34.30
C PHE A 69 -39.07 9.02 -33.09
N GLY A 70 -40.11 9.78 -32.75
CA GLY A 70 -40.13 10.61 -31.54
C GLY A 70 -40.04 9.78 -30.25
N VAL A 71 -40.78 8.66 -30.19
CA VAL A 71 -40.77 7.77 -29.02
C VAL A 71 -39.42 7.04 -28.87
N THR A 72 -38.78 6.61 -29.97
CA THR A 72 -37.46 5.96 -29.89
C THR A 72 -36.35 6.92 -29.46
N LEU A 73 -36.41 8.19 -29.89
CA LEU A 73 -35.46 9.22 -29.47
C LEU A 73 -35.59 9.54 -27.96
N VAL A 74 -36.83 9.67 -27.46
CA VAL A 74 -37.09 9.96 -26.04
C VAL A 74 -36.65 8.79 -25.15
N VAL A 75 -36.94 7.55 -25.55
CA VAL A 75 -36.47 6.36 -24.82
C VAL A 75 -34.95 6.26 -24.83
N GLY A 76 -34.30 6.58 -25.95
CA GLY A 76 -32.83 6.62 -26.04
C GLY A 76 -32.20 7.64 -25.09
N ILE A 77 -32.77 8.85 -25.01
CA ILE A 77 -32.30 9.90 -24.09
C ILE A 77 -32.50 9.48 -22.64
N LEU A 78 -33.66 8.91 -22.29
CA LEU A 78 -33.93 8.44 -20.92
C LEU A 78 -32.98 7.32 -20.50
N LEU A 79 -32.61 6.40 -21.41
CA LEU A 79 -31.65 5.34 -21.12
C LEU A 79 -30.22 5.89 -20.91
N VAL A 80 -29.80 6.87 -21.71
CA VAL A 80 -28.49 7.53 -21.54
C VAL A 80 -28.46 8.33 -20.24
N SER A 81 -29.52 9.07 -19.92
CA SER A 81 -29.65 9.80 -18.66
C SER A 81 -29.65 8.84 -17.46
N ALA A 82 -30.34 7.70 -17.53
CA ALA A 82 -30.31 6.69 -16.50
C ALA A 82 -28.91 6.07 -16.33
N LEU A 83 -28.19 5.79 -17.43
CA LEU A 83 -26.81 5.32 -17.39
C LEU A 83 -25.88 6.34 -16.74
N LEU A 84 -25.99 7.62 -17.12
CA LEU A 84 -25.20 8.69 -16.52
C LEU A 84 -25.52 8.87 -15.03
N PHE A 85 -26.79 8.72 -14.64
CA PHE A 85 -27.21 8.77 -13.23
C PHE A 85 -26.69 7.57 -12.42
N CYS A 86 -26.69 6.36 -13.01
CA CYS A 86 -26.10 5.17 -12.39
C CYS A 86 -24.57 5.28 -12.25
N ILE A 87 -23.89 5.92 -13.19
CA ILE A 87 -22.43 6.13 -13.13
C ILE A 87 -22.09 7.21 -12.09
N SER A 88 -22.84 8.32 -12.03
CA SER A 88 -22.68 9.35 -11.00
C SER A 88 -23.01 8.83 -9.60
N GLY A 89 -24.03 7.96 -9.48
CA GLY A 89 -24.41 7.32 -8.22
C GLY A 89 -23.33 6.39 -7.66
N LYS A 90 -22.56 5.71 -8.52
CA LYS A 90 -21.43 4.86 -8.10
C LYS A 90 -20.25 5.66 -7.50
N ASN A 91 -19.97 6.84 -8.04
CA ASN A 91 -18.88 7.69 -7.53
C ASN A 91 -19.27 8.36 -6.20
N GLN A 92 -20.52 8.80 -6.07
CA GLN A 92 -21.02 9.31 -4.78
C GLN A 92 -21.15 8.18 -3.75
N SER A 93 -21.50 6.95 -4.15
CA SER A 93 -21.54 5.83 -3.24
C SER A 93 -20.15 5.46 -2.72
N SER A 94 -19.09 5.49 -3.54
CA SER A 94 -17.74 5.16 -3.05
C SER A 94 -17.18 6.20 -2.09
N GLU A 95 -17.43 7.48 -2.32
CA GLU A 95 -17.02 8.57 -1.41
C GLU A 95 -17.80 8.51 -0.08
N PHE A 96 -19.11 8.21 -0.15
CA PHE A 96 -19.94 7.99 1.03
C PHE A 96 -19.56 6.70 1.77
N GLU A 97 -19.20 5.61 1.07
CA GLU A 97 -18.74 4.35 1.65
C GLU A 97 -17.40 4.53 2.36
N LEU A 98 -16.46 5.28 1.77
CA LEU A 98 -15.16 5.63 2.37
C LEU A 98 -15.35 6.47 3.63
N ARG A 99 -16.18 7.53 3.55
CA ARG A 99 -16.51 8.38 4.70
C ARG A 99 -17.25 7.61 5.79
N ARG A 100 -18.10 6.66 5.41
CA ARG A 100 -18.84 5.77 6.33
C ARG A 100 -17.93 4.71 6.94
N GLN A 101 -16.95 4.15 6.22
CA GLN A 101 -15.94 3.24 6.76
C GLN A 101 -15.05 3.97 7.78
N ILE A 102 -14.58 5.17 7.44
CA ILE A 102 -13.79 6.01 8.37
C ILE A 102 -14.64 6.37 9.59
N SER A 103 -15.88 6.85 9.41
CA SER A 103 -16.76 7.29 10.50
C SER A 103 -17.31 6.15 11.37
N ASN A 104 -17.58 4.97 10.82
CA ASN A 104 -18.08 3.81 11.58
C ASN A 104 -16.96 3.00 12.27
N SER A 105 -15.69 3.22 11.90
CA SER A 105 -14.54 2.59 12.55
C SER A 105 -14.22 3.17 13.93
N VAL A 106 -14.75 4.35 14.27
CA VAL A 106 -14.51 5.02 15.54
C VAL A 106 -15.66 4.72 16.52
N LYS A 107 -15.71 3.48 17.03
CA LYS A 107 -16.52 3.19 18.22
C LYS A 107 -15.82 3.70 19.49
N PRO A 108 -16.56 4.16 20.51
CA PRO A 108 -16.01 4.64 21.78
C PRO A 108 -15.12 3.62 22.54
N GLU A 109 -15.24 2.31 22.26
CA GLU A 109 -14.39 1.26 22.84
C GLU A 109 -12.91 1.34 22.39
N LEU A 110 -12.60 2.05 21.30
CA LEU A 110 -11.24 2.24 20.81
C LEU A 110 -10.38 3.11 21.74
N GLN A 111 -11.00 3.88 22.65
CA GLN A 111 -10.28 4.69 23.64
C GLN A 111 -9.58 3.85 24.72
N SER A 112 -10.00 2.60 24.97
CA SER A 112 -9.30 1.71 25.92
C SER A 112 -8.05 1.03 25.33
N HIS A 113 -7.85 1.18 24.01
CA HIS A 113 -6.72 0.63 23.26
C HIS A 113 -5.60 1.65 23.02
N SER A 114 -5.67 2.84 23.64
CA SER A 114 -4.84 4.02 23.35
C SER A 114 -3.38 3.97 23.82
N HIS A 115 -3.01 2.96 24.61
CA HIS A 115 -1.71 2.91 25.28
C HIS A 115 -0.93 1.65 24.87
N PRO A 116 -0.01 1.74 23.88
CA PRO A 116 0.87 0.63 23.57
C PRO A 116 1.89 0.39 24.69
N THR A 117 2.51 -0.78 24.67
CA THR A 117 3.72 -1.04 25.45
C THR A 117 4.93 -0.93 24.54
N VAL A 118 5.91 -0.13 24.96
CA VAL A 118 7.22 -0.01 24.30
C VAL A 118 8.22 -0.89 25.05
N GLU A 119 8.93 -1.73 24.31
CA GLU A 119 9.91 -2.65 24.87
C GLU A 119 11.16 -2.70 23.99
N ILE A 120 12.33 -2.93 24.60
CA ILE A 120 13.56 -3.25 23.88
C ILE A 120 13.94 -4.68 24.23
N GLN A 121 14.03 -5.54 23.23
CA GLN A 121 14.43 -6.93 23.39
C GLN A 121 15.63 -7.23 22.48
N ASN A 122 16.74 -7.65 23.06
CA ASN A 122 17.98 -7.95 22.33
C ASN A 122 18.42 -6.80 21.40
N GLY A 123 18.28 -5.55 21.87
CA GLY A 123 18.61 -4.35 21.08
C GLY A 123 17.60 -4.01 19.98
N THR A 124 16.48 -4.74 19.88
CA THR A 124 15.42 -4.49 18.91
C THR A 124 14.26 -3.74 19.57
N ASN A 125 13.81 -2.64 18.94
CA ASN A 125 12.69 -1.85 19.43
C ASN A 125 11.36 -2.48 19.04
N LEU A 126 10.50 -2.68 20.03
CA LEU A 126 9.17 -3.27 19.91
C LEU A 126 8.12 -2.30 20.41
N VAL A 127 6.99 -2.26 19.72
CA VAL A 127 5.79 -1.60 20.21
C VAL A 127 4.61 -2.54 19.99
N TRP A 128 3.85 -2.82 21.04
CA TRP A 128 2.83 -3.85 21.01
C TRP A 128 1.61 -3.54 21.87
N LYS A 129 0.50 -4.21 21.56
CA LYS A 129 -0.72 -4.21 22.39
C LYS A 129 -1.45 -5.53 22.25
N ILE A 130 -1.92 -6.05 23.39
CA ILE A 130 -2.75 -7.25 23.48
C ILE A 130 -4.17 -6.82 23.89
N PRO A 131 -5.20 -7.00 23.05
CA PRO A 131 -6.58 -6.73 23.43
C PRO A 131 -7.10 -7.82 24.38
N LYS A 132 -8.23 -7.58 25.04
CA LYS A 132 -8.90 -8.63 25.83
C LYS A 132 -9.32 -9.79 24.92
N SER A 133 -9.06 -11.02 25.35
CA SER A 133 -9.40 -12.25 24.61
C SER A 133 -8.92 -12.22 23.14
N PRO A 134 -7.59 -12.13 22.92
CA PRO A 134 -7.02 -12.10 21.59
C PRO A 134 -7.31 -13.41 20.86
N LYS A 135 -7.57 -13.33 19.56
CA LYS A 135 -7.85 -14.51 18.72
C LYS A 135 -6.69 -14.94 17.84
N ALA A 136 -5.72 -14.06 17.63
CA ALA A 136 -4.55 -14.27 16.79
C ALA A 136 -3.44 -13.30 17.20
N VAL A 137 -2.20 -13.66 16.86
CA VAL A 137 -1.04 -12.77 16.93
C VAL A 137 -0.76 -12.22 15.54
N LEU A 138 -0.64 -10.90 15.43
CA LEU A 138 -0.24 -10.20 14.20
C LEU A 138 1.15 -9.59 14.38
N PHE A 139 2.12 -10.09 13.62
CA PHE A 139 3.41 -9.44 13.43
C PHE A 139 3.36 -8.45 12.26
N ILE A 140 3.87 -7.23 12.46
CA ILE A 140 3.94 -6.22 11.39
C ILE A 140 5.38 -5.76 11.14
N ALA A 141 5.81 -5.85 9.89
CA ALA A 141 7.11 -5.39 9.40
C ALA A 141 6.95 -4.14 8.52
N HIS A 142 7.62 -3.05 8.91
CA HIS A 142 7.48 -1.75 8.27
C HIS A 142 8.24 -1.63 6.93
N GLY A 143 7.90 -0.61 6.12
CA GLY A 143 8.68 -0.27 4.91
C GLY A 143 9.97 0.51 5.22
N CYS A 144 10.81 0.77 4.22
CA CYS A 144 12.04 1.53 4.44
C CYS A 144 11.76 2.93 5.03
N HIS A 145 12.69 3.44 5.85
CA HIS A 145 12.57 4.74 6.55
C HIS A 145 11.41 4.82 7.55
N ARG A 146 10.85 3.68 7.92
CA ARG A 146 9.84 3.56 8.97
C ARG A 146 10.42 2.79 10.17
N LYS A 147 9.65 2.71 11.25
CA LYS A 147 9.98 2.01 12.49
C LYS A 147 8.70 1.63 13.23
N ALA A 148 8.80 0.75 14.23
CA ALA A 148 7.66 0.29 15.02
C ALA A 148 6.81 1.45 15.58
N SER A 149 7.45 2.52 16.08
CA SER A 149 6.74 3.65 16.70
C SER A 149 5.89 4.48 15.74
N HIS A 150 6.04 4.30 14.41
CA HIS A 150 5.19 4.99 13.44
C HIS A 150 3.78 4.41 13.35
N PHE A 151 3.57 3.17 13.80
CA PHE A 151 2.27 2.50 13.79
C PHE A 151 1.35 2.91 14.94
N TRP A 152 1.87 3.61 15.93
CA TRP A 152 1.15 3.88 17.16
C TRP A 152 0.99 5.37 17.35
N ASP A 153 -0.14 5.75 17.92
CA ASP A 153 -0.40 7.15 18.23
C ASP A 153 0.52 7.62 19.36
N LYS A 154 0.93 8.88 19.30
CA LYS A 154 1.67 9.53 20.37
C LYS A 154 0.86 9.46 21.67
N SER A 155 1.49 8.98 22.74
CA SER A 155 0.86 8.86 24.06
C SER A 155 1.91 9.02 25.16
N PRO A 156 1.50 9.17 26.44
CA PRO A 156 2.45 9.19 27.55
C PRO A 156 3.34 7.94 27.64
N ASP A 157 2.82 6.78 27.22
CA ASP A 157 3.56 5.51 27.24
C ASP A 157 4.44 5.30 26.00
N CYS A 158 4.21 6.09 24.95
CA CYS A 158 5.07 6.16 23.77
C CYS A 158 5.21 7.60 23.27
N PRO A 159 6.07 8.41 23.91
CA PRO A 159 6.27 9.81 23.52
C PRO A 159 6.91 9.96 22.14
N ASP A 160 7.66 8.96 21.68
CA ASP A 160 8.34 8.90 20.37
C ASP A 160 7.49 8.25 19.26
N CYS A 161 6.26 7.88 19.59
CA CYS A 161 5.30 7.41 18.61
C CYS A 161 4.74 8.58 17.79
N THR A 162 4.58 8.37 16.48
CA THR A 162 4.15 9.43 15.56
C THR A 162 2.76 9.19 14.99
N GLY A 163 2.34 7.94 14.84
CA GLY A 163 1.04 7.57 14.31
C GLY A 163 0.83 8.04 12.88
N LEU A 164 1.62 7.51 11.94
CA LEU A 164 1.45 7.79 10.52
C LEU A 164 0.07 7.34 10.03
N PRO A 165 -0.52 8.04 9.03
CA PRO A 165 -1.94 7.92 8.69
C PRO A 165 -2.41 6.48 8.45
N GLU A 166 -1.71 5.73 7.61
CA GLU A 166 -2.12 4.38 7.22
C GLU A 166 -1.69 3.33 8.25
N GLU A 167 -0.48 3.46 8.77
CA GLU A 167 0.07 2.57 9.79
C GLU A 167 -0.82 2.52 11.04
N ARG A 168 -1.24 3.68 11.56
CA ARG A 168 -2.05 3.75 12.78
C ARG A 168 -3.45 3.18 12.56
N LEU A 169 -4.02 3.34 11.37
CA LEU A 169 -5.33 2.80 11.05
C LEU A 169 -5.28 1.28 10.97
N LEU A 170 -4.23 0.69 10.40
CA LEU A 170 -4.01 -0.76 10.43
C LEU A 170 -3.98 -1.31 11.86
N ILE A 171 -3.32 -0.62 12.80
CA ILE A 171 -3.33 -1.01 14.22
C ILE A 171 -4.73 -0.98 14.81
N ARG A 172 -5.47 0.10 14.56
CA ARG A 172 -6.84 0.26 15.06
C ARG A 172 -7.76 -0.85 14.54
N PHE A 173 -7.68 -1.18 13.25
CA PHE A 173 -8.42 -2.29 12.65
C PHE A 173 -8.02 -3.64 13.27
N ALA A 174 -6.73 -3.89 13.47
CA ALA A 174 -6.24 -5.13 14.09
C ALA A 174 -6.77 -5.30 15.53
N LEU A 175 -6.66 -4.26 16.36
CA LEU A 175 -7.11 -4.30 17.75
C LEU A 175 -8.63 -4.43 17.85
N ALA A 176 -9.39 -3.71 17.00
CA ALA A 176 -10.84 -3.83 16.92
C ALA A 176 -11.29 -5.26 16.54
N ARG A 177 -10.49 -5.98 15.74
CA ARG A 177 -10.74 -7.38 15.37
C ARG A 177 -10.10 -8.38 16.34
N ARG A 178 -9.61 -7.93 17.51
CA ARG A 178 -9.01 -8.73 18.59
C ARG A 178 -7.71 -9.46 18.21
N PHE A 179 -6.90 -8.86 17.36
CA PHE A 179 -5.52 -9.33 17.13
C PHE A 179 -4.60 -8.77 18.21
N ALA A 180 -3.74 -9.61 18.79
CA ALA A 180 -2.59 -9.18 19.57
C ALA A 180 -1.52 -8.69 18.60
N VAL A 181 -1.18 -7.40 18.65
CA VAL A 181 -0.33 -6.76 17.63
C VAL A 181 1.08 -6.58 18.17
N LEU A 182 2.06 -7.03 17.38
CA LEU A 182 3.50 -6.84 17.59
C LEU A 182 4.11 -6.11 16.39
N THR A 183 4.58 -4.88 16.60
CA THR A 183 5.38 -4.14 15.60
C THR A 183 6.84 -4.13 16.02
N VAL A 184 7.75 -4.34 15.08
CA VAL A 184 9.19 -4.45 15.34
C VAL A 184 9.93 -3.50 14.40
N SER A 185 10.91 -2.76 14.92
CA SER A 185 11.80 -1.94 14.09
C SER A 185 12.91 -2.79 13.52
N SER A 186 13.24 -2.60 12.23
CA SER A 186 14.44 -3.18 11.65
C SER A 186 15.71 -2.62 12.30
N ALA A 187 16.82 -3.34 12.15
CA ALA A 187 18.14 -2.95 12.63
C ALA A 187 18.70 -1.71 11.90
N GLY A 188 18.23 -1.46 10.68
CA GLY A 188 18.59 -0.29 9.87
C GLY A 188 17.37 0.43 9.31
N THR A 189 17.57 1.16 8.21
CA THR A 189 16.51 1.86 7.48
C THR A 189 15.51 0.93 6.82
N CYS A 190 15.98 -0.22 6.33
CA CYS A 190 15.21 -1.28 5.69
C CYS A 190 15.56 -2.61 6.35
N TRP A 191 14.69 -3.60 6.16
CA TRP A 191 14.93 -4.97 6.59
C TRP A 191 16.03 -5.66 5.79
N SER A 192 16.76 -6.56 6.47
CA SER A 192 17.77 -7.45 5.91
C SER A 192 17.45 -8.92 6.22
N PHE A 193 17.90 -9.84 5.36
CA PHE A 193 17.52 -11.27 5.47
C PHE A 193 18.53 -12.13 6.24
N GLY A 194 19.67 -11.56 6.64
CA GLY A 194 20.75 -12.27 7.33
C GLY A 194 20.47 -12.49 8.81
N LYS A 195 21.36 -11.98 9.67
CA LYS A 195 21.25 -12.11 11.14
C LYS A 195 19.93 -11.57 11.68
N GLU A 196 19.41 -10.52 11.08
CA GLU A 196 18.15 -9.88 11.48
C GLU A 196 16.95 -10.84 11.42
N LYS A 197 16.87 -11.70 10.40
CA LYS A 197 15.81 -12.71 10.29
C LYS A 197 15.76 -13.62 11.52
N VAL A 198 16.92 -14.08 11.98
CA VAL A 198 17.06 -14.94 13.17
C VAL A 198 16.73 -14.18 14.45
N VAL A 199 17.20 -12.93 14.58
CA VAL A 199 16.89 -12.09 15.74
C VAL A 199 15.39 -11.88 15.89
N VAL A 200 14.72 -11.50 14.80
CA VAL A 200 13.28 -11.19 14.81
C VAL A 200 12.45 -12.46 15.03
N GLN A 201 12.85 -13.60 14.45
CA GLN A 201 12.21 -14.88 14.73
C GLN A 201 12.25 -15.21 16.24
N ASN A 202 13.39 -15.01 16.89
CA ASN A 202 13.55 -15.24 18.33
C ASN A 202 12.74 -14.25 19.16
N VAL A 203 12.69 -12.99 18.75
CA VAL A 203 11.87 -11.94 19.36
C VAL A 203 10.39 -12.33 19.30
N ILE A 204 9.86 -12.69 18.13
CA ILE A 204 8.47 -13.12 17.97
C ILE A 204 8.17 -14.34 18.86
N LYS A 205 8.98 -15.40 18.77
CA LYS A 205 8.79 -16.63 19.58
C LYS A 205 8.81 -16.34 21.07
N SER A 206 9.76 -15.54 21.53
CA SER A 206 9.92 -15.21 22.94
C SER A 206 8.77 -14.33 23.44
N TRP A 207 8.34 -13.36 22.63
CA TRP A 207 7.21 -12.48 22.95
C TRP A 207 5.90 -13.27 23.02
N VAL A 208 5.61 -14.12 22.03
CA VAL A 208 4.43 -15.01 22.02
C VAL A 208 4.40 -15.89 23.27
N LYS A 209 5.55 -16.48 23.64
CA LYS A 209 5.68 -17.31 24.84
C LYS A 209 5.51 -16.52 26.14
N LYS A 210 6.14 -15.35 26.25
CA LYS A 210 6.08 -14.46 27.42
C LYS A 210 4.64 -14.07 27.75
N HIS A 211 3.79 -13.97 26.74
CA HIS A 211 2.40 -13.54 26.87
C HIS A 211 1.38 -14.69 26.75
N GLU A 212 1.83 -15.95 26.77
CA GLU A 212 0.98 -17.15 26.75
C GLU A 212 0.07 -17.24 25.51
N LEU A 213 0.58 -16.79 24.35
CA LEU A 213 -0.17 -16.71 23.09
C LEU A 213 0.14 -17.88 22.14
N GLU A 214 0.90 -18.90 22.55
CA GLU A 214 1.39 -19.99 21.68
C GLU A 214 0.27 -20.82 21.05
N ARG A 215 -0.92 -20.82 21.65
CA ARG A 215 -2.10 -21.54 21.14
C ARG A 215 -2.86 -20.76 20.07
N LEU A 216 -2.53 -19.48 19.86
CA LEU A 216 -3.19 -18.64 18.89
C LEU A 216 -2.50 -18.72 17.52
N PRO A 217 -3.26 -18.60 16.42
CA PRO A 217 -2.67 -18.47 15.09
C PRO A 217 -1.76 -17.24 15.02
N LEU A 218 -0.60 -17.40 14.38
CA LEU A 218 0.35 -16.33 14.11
C LEU A 218 0.22 -15.91 12.65
N VAL A 219 -0.05 -14.65 12.39
CA VAL A 219 -0.12 -14.06 11.04
C VAL A 219 0.87 -12.91 10.91
N ALA A 220 1.23 -12.55 9.68
CA ALA A 220 2.14 -11.44 9.42
C ALA A 220 1.69 -10.50 8.31
N LEU A 221 1.99 -9.22 8.47
CA LEU A 221 1.86 -8.20 7.45
C LEU A 221 3.21 -7.51 7.27
N GLY A 222 3.66 -7.36 6.02
CA GLY A 222 4.87 -6.63 5.72
C GLY A 222 4.65 -5.66 4.56
N ALA A 223 5.20 -4.45 4.65
CA ALA A 223 5.15 -3.48 3.55
C ALA A 223 6.51 -3.19 2.93
N SER A 224 6.58 -3.15 1.59
CA SER A 224 7.82 -2.88 0.84
C SER A 224 8.97 -3.78 1.33
N SER A 225 10.07 -3.24 1.86
CA SER A 225 11.16 -4.02 2.49
C SER A 225 10.66 -4.99 3.58
N GLY A 226 9.66 -4.61 4.37
CA GLY A 226 9.00 -5.47 5.34
C GLY A 226 8.21 -6.60 4.70
N GLY A 227 7.63 -6.39 3.50
CA GLY A 227 6.95 -7.44 2.74
C GLY A 227 7.93 -8.50 2.24
N TYR A 228 9.06 -8.08 1.69
CA TYR A 228 10.15 -9.01 1.37
C TYR A 228 10.62 -9.77 2.61
N PHE A 229 10.81 -9.08 3.73
CA PHE A 229 11.22 -9.69 4.99
C PHE A 229 10.22 -10.72 5.50
N VAL A 230 8.92 -10.40 5.50
CA VAL A 230 7.85 -11.33 5.88
C VAL A 230 7.84 -12.56 4.98
N SER A 231 8.00 -12.38 3.66
CA SER A 231 8.08 -13.51 2.74
C SER A 231 9.31 -14.41 3.00
N ALA A 232 10.42 -13.83 3.44
CA ALA A 232 11.63 -14.58 3.77
C ALA A 232 11.54 -15.30 5.12
N ILE A 233 11.02 -14.65 6.17
CA ILE A 233 10.92 -15.25 7.50
C ILE A 233 9.83 -16.33 7.57
N ALA A 234 8.85 -16.30 6.66
CA ALA A 234 7.82 -17.31 6.51
C ALA A 234 8.36 -18.71 6.13
N THR A 235 9.61 -18.82 5.66
CA THR A 235 10.25 -20.13 5.45
C THR A 235 10.65 -20.81 6.76
N ASP A 236 10.88 -20.02 7.82
CA ASP A 236 11.47 -20.48 9.08
C ASP A 236 10.49 -20.38 10.26
N LEU A 237 9.44 -19.58 10.10
CA LEU A 237 8.40 -19.37 11.10
C LEU A 237 7.04 -19.68 10.50
N LYS A 238 6.30 -20.58 11.15
CA LYS A 238 4.99 -21.00 10.67
C LYS A 238 3.95 -19.92 10.93
N PHE A 239 3.54 -19.24 9.87
CA PHE A 239 2.38 -18.35 9.87
C PHE A 239 1.14 -19.10 9.38
N SER A 240 -0.03 -18.75 9.91
CA SER A 240 -1.33 -19.17 9.41
C SER A 240 -1.63 -18.55 8.04
N SER A 241 -1.22 -17.30 7.84
CA SER A 241 -1.25 -16.60 6.55
C SER A 241 -0.41 -15.33 6.65
N ILE A 242 0.00 -14.81 5.49
CA ILE A 242 0.79 -13.58 5.37
C ILE A 242 0.17 -12.60 4.37
N VAL A 243 0.44 -11.31 4.58
CA VAL A 243 0.06 -10.21 3.70
C VAL A 243 1.31 -9.44 3.29
N LEU A 244 1.53 -9.33 1.98
CA LEU A 244 2.64 -8.62 1.37
C LEU A 244 2.09 -7.35 0.71
N MET A 245 2.31 -6.22 1.36
CA MET A 245 1.85 -4.93 0.88
C MET A 245 2.95 -4.22 0.09
N ILE A 246 2.61 -3.70 -1.09
CA ILE A 246 3.52 -3.03 -2.02
C ILE A 246 4.85 -3.80 -2.21
N ALA A 247 4.76 -5.13 -2.16
CA ALA A 247 5.86 -6.07 -2.17
C ALA A 247 5.50 -7.34 -2.96
N GLU A 248 6.40 -7.80 -3.82
CA GLU A 248 6.29 -9.07 -4.56
C GLU A 248 6.86 -10.25 -3.77
N GLY A 249 7.63 -10.00 -2.70
CA GLY A 249 8.28 -11.06 -1.92
C GLY A 249 9.58 -11.58 -2.54
N VAL A 250 10.20 -12.58 -1.91
CA VAL A 250 11.49 -13.16 -2.33
C VAL A 250 11.34 -14.56 -2.94
N PHE A 251 10.23 -14.80 -3.64
CA PHE A 251 9.84 -16.13 -4.15
C PHE A 251 10.79 -16.73 -5.19
N ASP A 252 11.66 -15.92 -5.79
CA ASP A 252 12.75 -16.36 -6.67
C ASP A 252 14.00 -16.82 -5.92
N GLN A 253 14.08 -16.55 -4.62
CA GLN A 253 15.24 -16.83 -3.75
C GLN A 253 14.97 -17.91 -2.70
N ILE A 254 13.73 -18.38 -2.59
CA ILE A 254 13.31 -19.36 -1.60
C ILE A 254 12.65 -20.57 -2.26
N SER A 255 12.81 -21.74 -1.65
CA SER A 255 12.09 -22.95 -2.08
C SER A 255 10.67 -22.90 -1.56
N ILE A 256 9.70 -22.75 -2.47
CA ILE A 256 8.29 -22.83 -2.14
C ILE A 256 7.84 -24.28 -2.15
N SER A 257 6.95 -24.59 -1.21
CA SER A 257 6.21 -25.84 -1.18
C SER A 257 4.78 -25.52 -0.72
N LYS A 258 3.86 -26.48 -0.88
CA LYS A 258 2.49 -26.39 -0.33
C LYS A 258 2.38 -26.08 1.17
N GLN A 259 3.47 -26.16 1.92
CA GLN A 259 3.51 -25.81 3.35
C GLN A 259 3.78 -24.32 3.60
N TYR A 260 4.15 -23.57 2.57
CA TYR A 260 4.32 -22.13 2.65
C TYR A 260 2.96 -21.46 2.97
N PRO A 261 2.92 -20.42 3.81
CA PRO A 261 1.65 -19.85 4.25
C PRO A 261 0.85 -19.25 3.09
N PRO A 262 -0.50 -19.32 3.16
CA PRO A 262 -1.38 -18.56 2.29
C PRO A 262 -0.96 -17.08 2.23
N THR A 263 -0.82 -16.56 1.01
CA THR A 263 -0.24 -15.24 0.76
C THR A 263 -1.21 -14.30 0.04
N LEU A 264 -1.52 -13.16 0.66
CA LEU A 264 -2.25 -12.07 0.03
C LEU A 264 -1.30 -10.96 -0.40
N PHE A 265 -1.34 -10.61 -1.68
CA PHE A 265 -0.66 -9.42 -2.20
C PHE A 265 -1.60 -8.21 -2.15
N VAL A 266 -1.12 -7.09 -1.62
CA VAL A 266 -1.87 -5.83 -1.61
C VAL A 266 -1.00 -4.80 -2.31
N HIS A 267 -1.38 -4.36 -3.50
CA HIS A 267 -0.51 -3.51 -4.31
C HIS A 267 -1.28 -2.43 -5.03
N MET A 268 -0.54 -1.47 -5.60
CA MET A 268 -1.10 -0.36 -6.33
C MET A 268 -0.73 -0.51 -7.82
N PRO A 269 -1.72 -0.47 -8.73
CA PRO A 269 -1.50 -0.87 -10.11
C PRO A 269 -0.62 0.10 -10.92
N LYS A 270 -0.39 1.35 -10.45
CA LYS A 270 0.55 2.25 -11.13
C LYS A 270 2.01 1.94 -10.82
N ASP A 271 2.29 1.11 -9.80
CA ASP A 271 3.61 0.50 -9.63
C ASP A 271 3.73 -0.72 -10.58
N VAL A 272 3.88 -0.42 -11.87
CA VAL A 272 3.79 -1.41 -12.96
C VAL A 272 4.83 -2.53 -12.82
N TYR A 273 6.04 -2.18 -12.36
CA TYR A 273 7.08 -3.18 -12.11
C TYR A 273 6.63 -4.17 -11.03
N ARG A 274 6.14 -3.65 -9.90
CA ARG A 274 5.66 -4.48 -8.79
C ARG A 274 4.46 -5.32 -9.18
N GLN A 275 3.48 -4.73 -9.87
CA GLN A 275 2.30 -5.42 -10.37
C GLN A 275 2.68 -6.60 -11.25
N GLN A 276 3.63 -6.41 -12.18
CA GLN A 276 4.08 -7.50 -13.04
C GLN A 276 4.69 -8.65 -12.23
N LYS A 277 5.62 -8.34 -11.31
CA LYS A 277 6.26 -9.37 -10.47
C LYS A 277 5.26 -10.10 -9.57
N ILE A 278 4.28 -9.39 -9.01
CA ILE A 278 3.21 -9.98 -8.21
C ILE A 278 2.41 -10.99 -9.03
N ARG A 279 2.04 -10.67 -10.28
CA ARG A 279 1.32 -11.61 -11.15
C ARG A 279 2.11 -12.89 -11.39
N GLU A 280 3.41 -12.76 -11.68
CA GLU A 280 4.31 -13.91 -11.86
C GLU A 280 4.34 -14.82 -10.61
N PHE A 281 4.52 -14.23 -9.42
CA PHE A 281 4.61 -15.00 -8.18
C PHE A 281 3.26 -15.51 -7.67
N LEU A 282 2.17 -14.80 -7.92
CA LEU A 282 0.82 -15.26 -7.63
C LEU A 282 0.50 -16.56 -8.39
N GLU A 283 0.84 -16.61 -9.67
CA GLU A 283 0.69 -17.83 -10.48
C GLU A 283 1.60 -18.95 -9.97
N GLY A 284 2.87 -18.64 -9.68
CA GLY A 284 3.84 -19.59 -9.11
C GLY A 284 3.36 -20.24 -7.80
N LEU A 285 2.89 -19.43 -6.85
CA LEU A 285 2.38 -19.92 -5.56
C LEU A 285 1.18 -20.86 -5.75
N ARG A 286 0.24 -20.50 -6.62
CA ARG A 286 -0.93 -21.34 -6.92
C ARG A 286 -0.56 -22.66 -7.57
N MET A 287 0.45 -22.68 -8.46
CA MET A 287 0.95 -23.91 -9.06
C MET A 287 1.59 -24.85 -8.02
N GLU A 288 2.25 -24.29 -7.00
CA GLU A 288 2.81 -25.05 -5.88
C GLU A 288 1.75 -25.46 -4.83
N GLY A 289 0.49 -25.15 -5.07
CA GLY A 289 -0.64 -25.49 -4.18
C GLY A 289 -0.76 -24.60 -2.94
N VAL A 290 -0.13 -23.42 -2.95
CA VAL A 290 -0.30 -22.39 -1.92
C VAL A 290 -1.49 -21.52 -2.28
N ASP A 291 -2.41 -21.29 -1.33
CA ASP A 291 -3.49 -20.34 -1.56
C ASP A 291 -2.92 -18.92 -1.63
N ALA A 292 -3.26 -18.21 -2.70
CA ALA A 292 -2.77 -16.87 -2.93
C ALA A 292 -3.78 -16.01 -3.68
N ALA A 293 -3.85 -14.74 -3.30
CA ALA A 293 -4.76 -13.76 -3.87
C ALA A 293 -4.09 -12.38 -3.98
N GLU A 294 -4.71 -11.48 -4.74
CA GLU A 294 -4.27 -10.09 -4.82
C GLU A 294 -5.41 -9.10 -4.60
N ILE A 295 -5.05 -7.90 -4.15
CA ILE A 295 -5.90 -6.73 -4.04
C ILE A 295 -5.19 -5.58 -4.74
N GLU A 296 -5.84 -5.01 -5.75
CA GLU A 296 -5.41 -3.78 -6.40
C GLU A 296 -6.03 -2.56 -5.70
N CYS A 297 -5.17 -1.69 -5.18
CA CYS A 297 -5.54 -0.45 -4.51
C CYS A 297 -5.52 0.67 -5.54
N LEU A 298 -6.71 1.06 -6.03
CA LEU A 298 -6.87 2.07 -7.08
C LEU A 298 -6.63 3.49 -6.56
N ASP A 299 -6.38 4.41 -7.49
CA ASP A 299 -6.25 5.83 -7.17
C ASP A 299 -7.58 6.41 -6.70
N LEU A 300 -7.47 7.49 -5.93
CA LEU A 300 -8.62 8.16 -5.35
C LEU A 300 -8.50 9.68 -5.50
N PRO A 301 -9.64 10.37 -5.66
CA PRO A 301 -9.63 11.81 -5.79
C PRO A 301 -9.33 12.48 -4.45
N LEU A 302 -8.51 13.52 -4.48
CA LEU A 302 -8.35 14.44 -3.38
C LEU A 302 -9.58 15.36 -3.30
N SER A 303 -9.91 15.77 -2.08
CA SER A 303 -10.94 16.76 -1.77
C SER A 303 -10.38 17.78 -0.77
N PRO A 304 -11.05 18.93 -0.52
CA PRO A 304 -10.58 19.91 0.44
C PRO A 304 -10.34 19.36 1.85
N GLY A 305 -11.15 18.39 2.28
CA GLY A 305 -11.03 17.75 3.60
C GLY A 305 -10.11 16.53 3.64
N PHE A 306 -9.68 16.01 2.48
CA PHE A 306 -9.03 14.71 2.37
C PHE A 306 -7.85 14.52 3.31
N LEU A 307 -6.92 15.48 3.36
CA LEU A 307 -5.73 15.38 4.19
C LEU A 307 -6.08 15.54 5.68
N ALA A 308 -6.95 16.48 6.04
CA ALA A 308 -7.35 16.69 7.44
C ALA A 308 -8.15 15.51 8.02
N ASP A 309 -8.94 14.82 7.20
CA ASP A 309 -9.69 13.64 7.61
C ASP A 309 -8.78 12.44 7.95
N ARG A 310 -7.54 12.44 7.43
CA ARG A 310 -6.64 11.28 7.44
C ARG A 310 -5.35 11.51 8.23
N ILE A 311 -4.84 12.74 8.26
CA ILE A 311 -3.62 13.13 8.96
C ILE A 311 -3.96 13.73 10.32
N PRO A 312 -3.63 13.04 11.44
CA PRO A 312 -3.90 13.57 12.77
C PRO A 312 -3.18 14.90 13.00
N GLY A 313 -3.92 15.90 13.49
CA GLY A 313 -3.37 17.22 13.81
C GLY A 313 -3.23 18.16 12.61
N LEU A 314 -3.56 17.73 11.40
CA LEU A 314 -3.62 18.64 10.25
C LEU A 314 -4.90 19.47 10.31
N ASP A 315 -4.74 20.79 10.34
CA ASP A 315 -5.85 21.74 10.36
C ASP A 315 -6.71 21.68 9.07
N PRO A 316 -8.05 21.65 9.18
CA PRO A 316 -8.94 21.61 8.01
C PRO A 316 -8.77 22.78 7.02
N ASP A 317 -8.48 24.00 7.50
CA ASP A 317 -8.23 25.14 6.62
C ASP A 317 -6.90 25.00 5.88
N VAL A 318 -5.88 24.42 6.53
CA VAL A 318 -4.61 24.08 5.88
C VAL A 318 -4.82 23.02 4.80
N SER A 319 -5.60 21.96 5.08
CA SER A 319 -5.96 20.94 4.09
C SER A 319 -6.68 21.56 2.87
N ALA A 320 -7.68 22.41 3.10
CA ALA A 320 -8.40 23.08 2.02
C ALA A 320 -7.49 24.00 1.18
N LYS A 321 -6.57 24.72 1.83
CA LYS A 321 -5.57 25.56 1.14
C LYS A 321 -4.58 24.72 0.31
N LEU A 322 -4.12 23.58 0.84
CA LEU A 322 -3.26 22.65 0.10
C LEU A 322 -3.99 22.09 -1.13
N PHE A 323 -5.24 21.67 -0.98
CA PHE A 323 -6.03 21.20 -2.11
C PHE A 323 -6.20 22.26 -3.20
N LYS A 324 -6.53 23.50 -2.82
CA LYS A 324 -6.59 24.63 -3.76
C LYS A 324 -5.25 24.88 -4.46
N LEU A 325 -4.14 24.85 -3.72
CA LEU A 325 -2.80 24.92 -4.29
C LEU A 325 -2.58 23.83 -5.35
N PHE A 326 -2.97 22.58 -5.05
CA PHE A 326 -2.80 21.46 -5.97
C PHE A 326 -3.59 21.65 -7.25
N GLN A 327 -4.80 22.21 -7.17
CA GLN A 327 -5.63 22.55 -8.34
C GLN A 327 -4.98 23.65 -9.17
N GLU A 328 -4.58 24.77 -8.56
CA GLU A 328 -4.00 25.92 -9.27
C GLU A 328 -2.65 25.60 -9.92
N LYS A 329 -1.85 24.72 -9.31
CA LYS A 329 -0.60 24.23 -9.90
C LYS A 329 -0.81 23.07 -10.88
N GLY A 330 -2.03 22.59 -11.02
CA GLY A 330 -2.39 21.48 -11.90
C GLY A 330 -1.79 20.14 -11.48
N PHE A 331 -1.42 19.97 -10.20
CA PHE A 331 -0.95 18.70 -9.64
C PHE A 331 -2.07 17.65 -9.57
N VAL A 332 -3.30 18.11 -9.39
CA VAL A 332 -4.51 17.31 -9.58
C VAL A 332 -5.24 17.68 -10.87
N ASP A 333 -6.09 16.78 -11.36
CA ASP A 333 -7.02 17.05 -12.45
C ASP A 333 -8.33 17.70 -11.96
N GLU A 334 -9.26 17.96 -12.89
CA GLU A 334 -10.56 18.58 -12.59
C GLU A 334 -11.42 17.73 -11.64
N LYS A 335 -11.15 16.43 -11.55
CA LYS A 335 -11.85 15.48 -10.67
C LYS A 335 -11.12 15.24 -9.36
N GLY A 336 -9.98 15.91 -9.13
CA GLY A 336 -9.17 15.79 -7.92
C GLY A 336 -8.15 14.65 -7.93
N TYR A 337 -7.97 13.92 -9.03
CA TYR A 337 -6.99 12.83 -9.09
C TYR A 337 -5.59 13.38 -9.28
N MET A 338 -4.63 12.81 -8.55
CA MET A 338 -3.21 13.11 -8.70
C MET A 338 -2.73 12.75 -10.11
N LYS A 339 -2.07 13.70 -10.79
CA LYS A 339 -1.53 13.47 -12.14
C LYS A 339 -0.16 12.79 -12.14
N ARG A 340 0.55 12.83 -11.02
CA ARG A 340 1.90 12.29 -10.83
C ARG A 340 2.04 11.73 -9.42
N ASP A 341 3.08 10.92 -9.23
CA ASP A 341 3.55 10.44 -7.93
C ASP A 341 3.61 11.59 -6.91
N GLY A 342 2.93 11.39 -5.77
CA GLY A 342 2.81 12.38 -4.69
C GLY A 342 4.15 12.77 -4.07
N ARG A 343 5.09 11.83 -3.96
CA ARG A 343 6.46 12.07 -3.45
C ARG A 343 7.34 12.80 -4.46
N ARG A 344 7.04 12.68 -5.76
CA ARG A 344 7.75 13.39 -6.85
C ARG A 344 7.11 14.73 -7.23
N THR A 345 5.91 15.00 -6.73
CA THR A 345 5.20 16.25 -7.02
C THR A 345 5.85 17.40 -6.24
N PRO A 346 6.24 18.52 -6.90
CA PRO A 346 6.98 19.61 -6.26
C PRO A 346 6.05 20.56 -5.47
N TRP A 347 5.16 20.00 -4.66
CA TRP A 347 4.15 20.76 -3.92
C TRP A 347 4.77 21.56 -2.78
N LYS A 348 5.83 21.05 -2.15
CA LYS A 348 6.58 21.73 -1.07
C LYS A 348 7.16 23.06 -1.54
N GLN A 349 7.77 23.08 -2.73
CA GLN A 349 8.32 24.31 -3.32
C GLN A 349 7.22 25.33 -3.61
N ALA A 350 6.01 24.84 -3.92
CA ALA A 350 4.87 25.69 -4.27
C ALA A 350 4.19 26.35 -3.03
N LEU A 351 4.46 25.88 -1.80
CA LEU A 351 3.89 26.44 -0.56
C LEU A 351 4.22 27.92 -0.36
N SER A 352 5.44 28.32 -0.71
CA SER A 352 5.96 29.68 -0.50
C SER A 352 5.10 30.77 -1.17
N GLY A 353 4.50 30.46 -2.34
CA GLY A 353 3.63 31.38 -3.07
C GLY A 353 2.23 31.57 -2.46
N TYR A 354 1.86 30.76 -1.45
CA TYR A 354 0.48 30.64 -0.97
C TYR A 354 0.31 30.97 0.51
N LYS A 355 1.39 31.41 1.19
CA LYS A 355 1.39 31.70 2.64
C LYS A 355 0.85 30.52 3.47
N ILE A 356 1.09 29.29 3.01
CA ILE A 356 0.76 28.07 3.74
C ILE A 356 1.98 27.71 4.59
N SER A 357 1.82 27.71 5.91
CA SER A 357 2.81 27.19 6.84
C SER A 357 2.42 25.78 7.21
N LEU A 358 3.30 24.82 6.93
CA LEU A 358 3.13 23.41 7.29
C LEU A 358 4.25 23.03 8.26
N GLU A 359 3.91 22.40 9.38
CA GLU A 359 4.91 21.88 10.30
C GLU A 359 5.73 20.77 9.62
N GLU A 360 7.03 20.70 9.91
CA GLU A 360 7.92 19.68 9.33
C GLU A 360 7.43 18.25 9.62
N SER A 361 6.84 18.04 10.81
CA SER A 361 6.22 16.78 11.23
C SER A 361 5.09 16.31 10.31
N LEU A 362 4.40 17.23 9.62
CA LEU A 362 3.27 16.96 8.75
C LEU A 362 3.69 16.73 7.29
N VAL A 363 4.93 17.05 6.92
CA VAL A 363 5.42 16.88 5.55
C VAL A 363 5.35 15.43 5.11
N THR A 364 5.90 14.51 5.92
CA THR A 364 5.91 13.07 5.60
C THR A 364 4.50 12.49 5.49
N PRO A 365 3.57 12.69 6.45
CA PRO A 365 2.19 12.26 6.32
C PRO A 365 1.50 12.78 5.05
N VAL A 366 1.73 14.04 4.66
CA VAL A 366 1.17 14.58 3.41
C VAL A 366 1.75 13.87 2.19
N GLU A 367 3.06 13.63 2.15
CA GLU A 367 3.67 12.89 1.03
C GLU A 367 3.13 11.47 0.87
N GLU A 368 2.94 10.76 1.99
CA GLU A 368 2.35 9.42 1.99
C GLU A 368 0.92 9.46 1.45
N GLU A 369 0.07 10.36 1.98
CA GLU A 369 -1.32 10.46 1.55
C GLU A 369 -1.49 10.88 0.09
N LEU A 370 -0.60 11.73 -0.43
CA LEU A 370 -0.59 12.08 -1.85
C LEU A 370 -0.14 10.90 -2.74
N ASN A 371 0.79 10.09 -2.26
CA ASN A 371 1.29 8.92 -2.98
C ASN A 371 0.27 7.77 -2.98
N LEU A 372 -0.41 7.58 -1.85
CA LEU A 372 -1.59 6.73 -1.72
C LEU A 372 -2.69 7.16 -2.68
N ALA A 373 -3.04 8.45 -2.72
CA ALA A 373 -4.06 8.97 -3.62
C ALA A 373 -3.70 8.77 -5.09
N PHE A 374 -2.41 8.83 -5.44
CA PHE A 374 -1.93 8.50 -6.77
C PHE A 374 -1.96 7.00 -7.08
N ALA A 375 -2.08 6.12 -6.08
CA ALA A 375 -1.94 4.67 -6.18
C ALA A 375 -0.57 4.23 -6.71
N TYR A 376 0.49 4.61 -6.00
CA TYR A 376 1.84 4.15 -6.28
C TYR A 376 2.64 3.85 -5.01
N HIS A 377 3.11 2.62 -4.84
CA HIS A 377 4.09 2.21 -3.81
C HIS A 377 3.91 2.83 -2.41
N GLU A 378 2.69 2.84 -1.87
CA GLU A 378 2.42 3.35 -0.52
C GLU A 378 1.68 2.32 0.34
N MET A 379 1.96 2.29 1.65
CA MET A 379 1.18 1.49 2.59
C MET A 379 -0.27 1.97 2.58
N THR A 380 -1.23 1.07 2.81
CA THR A 380 -2.64 1.46 2.91
C THR A 380 -3.46 0.71 3.94
N SER A 381 -4.37 1.44 4.57
CA SER A 381 -5.42 0.96 5.45
C SER A 381 -6.78 0.85 4.76
N LEU A 382 -6.92 1.33 3.51
CA LEU A 382 -8.20 1.39 2.79
C LEU A 382 -8.80 -0.01 2.55
N GLN A 383 -7.96 -1.02 2.38
CA GLN A 383 -8.37 -2.41 2.17
C GLN A 383 -8.28 -3.27 3.44
N SER A 384 -8.27 -2.63 4.63
CA SER A 384 -8.17 -3.32 5.92
C SER A 384 -9.22 -4.42 6.07
N GLU A 385 -10.48 -4.17 5.68
CA GLU A 385 -11.53 -5.19 5.78
C GLU A 385 -11.15 -6.49 5.06
N GLN A 386 -10.69 -6.38 3.81
CA GLN A 386 -10.27 -7.53 2.99
C GLN A 386 -9.00 -8.19 3.55
N ILE A 387 -8.01 -7.39 3.98
CA ILE A 387 -6.77 -7.86 4.61
C ILE A 387 -7.05 -8.70 5.85
N PHE A 388 -7.89 -8.20 6.76
CA PHE A 388 -8.20 -8.92 8.00
C PHE A 388 -9.18 -10.08 7.78
N ASN A 389 -10.05 -10.02 6.75
CA ASN A 389 -10.86 -11.17 6.33
C ASN A 389 -9.96 -12.31 5.83
N TRP A 390 -8.91 -11.98 5.06
CA TRP A 390 -7.91 -12.95 4.62
C TRP A 390 -7.27 -13.67 5.81
N PHE A 391 -6.76 -12.92 6.79
CA PHE A 391 -6.19 -13.53 7.99
C PHE A 391 -7.16 -14.47 8.69
N GLU A 392 -8.39 -14.01 8.92
CA GLU A 392 -9.42 -14.79 9.63
C GLU A 392 -9.84 -16.06 8.90
N SER A 393 -9.90 -16.03 7.57
CA SER A 393 -10.22 -17.21 6.76
C SER A 393 -9.16 -18.31 6.82
N HIS A 394 -7.96 -18.01 7.35
CA HIS A 394 -6.83 -18.93 7.41
C HIS A 394 -6.36 -19.24 8.85
N MET A 395 -7.17 -18.90 9.87
CA MET A 395 -6.82 -19.15 11.28
C MET A 395 -7.05 -20.58 11.75
N SER A 396 -7.75 -21.41 10.96
CA SER A 396 -8.20 -22.76 11.30
C SER A 396 -7.24 -23.87 10.91
#